data_AF-A0A384ILI9-F1
#
_entry.id   AF-A0A384ILI9-F1
#
_cell.length_a   1.000
_cell.length_b   1.000
_cell.length_c   1.000
_cell.angle_alpha   90.00
_cell.angle_beta   90.00
_cell.angle_gamma   90.00
#
_symmetry.space_group_name_H-M   'P 1'
#
loop_
_entity.id
_entity.type
_entity.pdbx_description
1 polymer ?
#
loop_
_entity_poly.entity_id
_entity_poly.type
_entity_poly.pdbx_seq_one_letter_code
_entity_poly.pdbx_strand_id
1 'polypeptide(L)'
;MKILLSGTASDSHTWNLVYLGLFLEERGHDVVALGPCVSPRLLTAACRRHAPDAVVLSSVNGHGHRDALAAVRALRAEPELAALPVAVGGKLGTADCSGEAEADRLRAAGCDAVLGDGAADLEALCVFLAAHRVVA
;
A
#
# COMPACT_ATOMS: atom_id res chain seq x y z
N MET A 1 -0.53 -1.81 15.58
CA MET A 1 -0.98 -2.55 14.39
C MET A 1 0.23 -3.12 13.71
N LYS A 2 0.13 -4.34 13.20
CA LYS A 2 1.10 -4.92 12.30
C LYS A 2 0.81 -4.45 10.88
N ILE A 3 1.75 -3.76 10.26
CA ILE A 3 1.63 -3.22 8.91
C ILE A 3 2.61 -3.96 8.01
N LEU A 4 2.12 -4.44 6.87
CA LEU A 4 2.98 -4.93 5.81
C LEU A 4 3.26 -3.78 4.85
N LEU A 5 4.53 -3.38 4.74
CA LEU A 5 5.00 -2.30 3.87
C LEU A 5 5.74 -2.89 2.66
N SER A 6 5.41 -2.44 1.46
CA SER A 6 6.00 -2.99 0.24
C SER A 6 6.08 -1.96 -0.89
N GLY A 7 7.12 -2.08 -1.71
CA GLY A 7 7.13 -1.49 -3.05
C GLY A 7 6.20 -2.26 -4.00
N THR A 8 5.97 -1.71 -5.19
CA THR A 8 5.23 -2.39 -6.26
C THR A 8 6.16 -3.17 -7.21
N ALA A 9 5.58 -4.05 -8.04
CA ALA A 9 6.33 -5.10 -8.75
C ALA A 9 7.46 -4.60 -9.66
N SER A 10 7.27 -3.47 -10.34
CA SER A 10 8.29 -2.89 -11.24
C SER A 10 9.11 -1.77 -10.60
N ASP A 11 8.90 -1.47 -9.31
CA ASP A 11 9.48 -0.31 -8.66
C ASP A 11 10.69 -0.70 -7.80
N SER A 12 11.88 -0.26 -8.23
CA SER A 12 13.16 -0.53 -7.56
C SER A 12 13.55 0.54 -6.52
N HIS A 13 12.73 1.58 -6.32
CA HIS A 13 13.03 2.62 -5.34
C HIS A 13 12.88 2.10 -3.92
N THR A 14 13.86 2.44 -3.08
CA THR A 14 13.95 1.94 -1.70
C THR A 14 13.82 3.04 -0.66
N TRP A 15 14.21 4.27 -0.97
CA TRP A 15 14.24 5.35 0.01
C TRP A 15 12.86 5.73 0.55
N ASN A 16 11.84 5.76 -0.31
CA ASN A 16 10.45 5.93 0.09
C ASN A 16 9.99 4.84 1.08
N LEU A 17 10.44 3.60 0.88
CA LEU A 17 10.11 2.47 1.76
C LEU A 17 10.84 2.57 3.11
N VAL A 18 12.12 2.93 3.11
CA VAL A 18 12.87 3.16 4.36
C VAL A 18 12.23 4.30 5.15
N TYR A 19 11.91 5.41 4.49
CA TYR A 19 11.25 6.55 5.12
C TYR A 19 9.88 6.17 5.71
N LEU A 20 9.02 5.52 4.93
CA LEU A 20 7.70 5.08 5.41
C LEU A 20 7.81 4.06 6.55
N GLY A 21 8.80 3.17 6.51
CA GLY A 21 9.09 2.24 7.59
C GLY A 21 9.35 2.98 8.90
N LEU A 22 10.33 3.88 8.91
CA LEU A 22 10.65 4.71 10.07
C LEU A 22 9.45 5.54 10.54
N PHE A 23 8.74 6.19 9.61
CA PHE A 23 7.56 7.00 9.92
C PHE A 23 6.47 6.22 10.66
N LEU A 24 6.21 4.98 10.24
CA LEU A 24 5.21 4.08 10.84
C LEU A 24 5.70 3.50 12.17
N GLU A 25 6.97 3.10 12.26
CA GLU A 25 7.59 2.57 13.48
C GLU A 25 7.64 3.62 14.59
N GLU A 26 7.99 4.88 14.28
CA GLU A 26 7.97 6.01 15.22
C GLU A 26 6.57 6.28 15.80
N ARG A 27 5.51 5.83 15.11
CA ARG A 27 4.11 5.93 15.56
C ARG A 27 3.63 4.68 16.30
N GLY A 28 4.53 3.74 16.60
CA GLY A 28 4.26 2.54 17.39
C GLY A 28 3.61 1.40 16.59
N HIS A 29 3.75 1.39 15.26
CA HIS A 29 3.34 0.25 14.44
C HIS A 29 4.46 -0.81 14.36
N ASP A 30 4.07 -2.08 14.27
CA ASP A 30 4.97 -3.20 13.96
C ASP A 30 5.06 -3.34 12.45
N VAL A 31 6.21 -3.05 11.83
CA VAL A 31 6.33 -2.97 10.37
C VAL A 31 7.07 -4.18 9.81
N VAL A 32 6.40 -4.92 8.93
CA VAL A 32 7.00 -5.96 8.09
C VAL A 32 7.28 -5.35 6.71
N ALA A 33 8.52 -4.90 6.48
CA ALA A 33 8.94 -4.34 5.20
C ALA A 33 9.43 -5.44 4.24
N LEU A 34 8.77 -5.60 3.09
CA LEU A 34 9.17 -6.55 2.04
C LEU A 34 10.22 -5.98 1.08
N GLY A 35 10.39 -4.66 1.06
CA GLY A 35 11.30 -3.97 0.15
C GLY A 35 10.69 -3.69 -1.24
N PRO A 36 11.52 -3.35 -2.23
CA PRO A 36 11.09 -2.99 -3.58
C PRO A 36 10.76 -4.23 -4.44
N CYS A 37 10.22 -4.00 -5.65
CA CYS A 37 10.02 -5.03 -6.68
C CYS A 37 9.18 -6.24 -6.22
N VAL A 38 8.19 -6.02 -5.36
CA VAL A 38 7.39 -7.11 -4.79
C VAL A 38 6.28 -7.51 -5.74
N SER A 39 6.30 -8.78 -6.17
CA SER A 39 5.24 -9.35 -7.01
C SER A 39 3.93 -9.55 -6.22
N PRO A 40 2.76 -9.54 -6.87
CA PRO A 40 1.49 -9.87 -6.22
C PRO A 40 1.49 -11.22 -5.48
N ARG A 41 2.19 -12.22 -6.04
CA ARG A 41 2.35 -13.55 -5.42
C ARG A 41 3.16 -13.51 -4.13
N LEU A 42 4.24 -12.72 -4.10
CA LEU A 42 5.05 -12.55 -2.88
C LEU A 42 4.25 -11.78 -1.83
N LEU A 43 3.53 -10.73 -2.25
CA LEU A 43 2.68 -9.94 -1.37
C LEU A 43 1.61 -10.80 -0.68
N THR A 44 0.84 -11.59 -1.44
CA THR A 44 -0.22 -12.45 -0.87
C THR A 44 0.36 -13.52 0.06
N ALA A 45 1.48 -14.14 -0.32
CA ALA A 45 2.17 -15.11 0.53
C ALA A 45 2.64 -14.50 1.86
N ALA A 46 3.17 -13.28 1.81
CA ALA A 46 3.60 -12.56 3.02
C ALA A 46 2.41 -12.13 3.88
N CYS A 47 1.31 -11.68 3.30
CA CYS A 47 0.09 -11.36 4.06
C CYS A 47 -0.43 -12.58 4.83
N ARG A 48 -0.49 -13.76 4.19
CA ARG A 48 -0.85 -15.02 4.89
C ARG A 48 0.13 -15.38 6.01
N ARG A 49 1.43 -15.22 5.76
CA ARG A 49 2.46 -15.57 6.74
C ARG A 49 2.43 -14.67 7.97
N HIS A 50 2.22 -13.37 7.76
CA HIS A 50 2.39 -12.36 8.81
C HIS A 50 1.09 -11.92 9.47
N ALA A 51 -0.06 -12.21 8.83
CA ALA A 51 -1.39 -11.75 9.24
C ALA A 51 -1.38 -10.26 9.65
N PRO A 52 -1.01 -9.34 8.73
CA PRO A 52 -0.99 -7.93 9.05
C PRO A 52 -2.41 -7.39 9.25
N ASP A 53 -2.52 -6.30 10.00
CA ASP A 53 -3.77 -5.55 10.16
C ASP A 53 -4.05 -4.63 8.96
N ALA A 54 -3.00 -4.25 8.21
CA ALA A 54 -3.10 -3.42 7.01
C ALA A 54 -1.90 -3.63 6.07
N VAL A 55 -2.09 -3.31 4.78
CA VAL A 55 -1.03 -3.26 3.76
C VAL A 55 -0.84 -1.83 3.28
N VAL A 56 0.41 -1.40 3.21
CA VAL A 56 0.80 -0.12 2.61
C VAL A 56 1.70 -0.40 1.42
N LEU A 57 1.25 -0.01 0.22
CA LEU A 57 1.99 -0.10 -1.01
C LEU A 57 2.52 1.27 -1.40
N SER A 58 3.83 1.39 -1.62
CA SER A 58 4.45 2.62 -2.10
C SER A 58 5.01 2.44 -3.50
N SER A 59 4.74 3.39 -4.37
CA SER A 59 5.36 3.45 -5.69
C SER A 59 5.67 4.87 -6.09
N VAL A 60 6.84 5.08 -6.70
CA VAL A 60 7.31 6.37 -7.20
C VAL A 60 7.87 6.30 -8.62
N ASN A 61 7.87 5.13 -9.27
CA ASN A 61 8.36 4.95 -10.63
C ASN A 61 7.37 5.35 -11.74
N GLY A 62 6.16 5.82 -11.39
CA GLY A 62 5.11 6.20 -12.34
C GLY A 62 4.29 5.05 -12.93
N HIS A 63 4.52 3.79 -12.50
CA HIS A 63 3.70 2.63 -12.85
C HIS A 63 2.81 2.15 -11.69
N GLY A 64 2.72 2.94 -10.61
CA GLY A 64 2.04 2.58 -9.37
C GLY A 64 0.59 2.16 -9.59
N HIS A 65 -0.18 2.86 -10.43
CA HIS A 65 -1.57 2.47 -10.72
C HIS A 65 -1.69 1.06 -11.28
N ARG A 66 -0.87 0.72 -12.28
CA ARG A 66 -0.87 -0.60 -12.92
C ARG A 66 -0.45 -1.70 -11.94
N ASP A 67 0.67 -1.50 -11.26
CA ASP A 67 1.25 -2.54 -10.43
C ASP A 67 0.45 -2.73 -9.12
N ALA A 68 -0.03 -1.64 -8.52
CA ALA A 68 -0.91 -1.71 -7.35
C ALA A 68 -2.25 -2.36 -7.69
N LEU A 69 -2.81 -2.12 -8.89
CA LEU A 69 -4.05 -2.77 -9.31
C LEU A 69 -3.88 -4.29 -9.39
N ALA A 70 -2.74 -4.77 -9.89
CA ALA A 70 -2.42 -6.19 -9.91
C ALA A 70 -2.25 -6.76 -8.48
N ALA A 71 -1.60 -6.01 -7.59
CA ALA A 71 -1.41 -6.39 -6.20
C ALA A 71 -2.75 -6.48 -5.42
N VAL A 72 -3.58 -5.45 -5.51
CA VAL A 72 -4.90 -5.38 -4.85
C VAL A 72 -5.81 -6.50 -5.35
N ARG A 73 -5.88 -6.74 -6.67
CA ARG A 73 -6.67 -7.85 -7.23
C ARG A 73 -6.21 -9.21 -6.71
N ALA A 74 -4.90 -9.42 -6.56
CA ALA A 74 -4.38 -10.66 -6.01
C ALA A 74 -4.75 -10.85 -4.54
N LEU A 75 -4.75 -9.78 -3.73
CA LEU A 75 -5.25 -9.83 -2.35
C LEU A 75 -6.75 -10.14 -2.31
N ARG A 76 -7.56 -9.48 -3.14
CA ARG A 76 -9.02 -9.68 -3.16
C ARG A 76 -9.46 -11.03 -3.74
N ALA A 77 -8.60 -11.70 -4.51
CA ALA A 77 -8.85 -13.05 -5.00
C ALA A 77 -8.72 -14.13 -3.90
N GLU A 78 -8.09 -13.82 -2.78
CA GLU A 78 -7.90 -14.73 -1.65
C GLU A 78 -8.97 -14.43 -0.57
N PRO A 79 -9.90 -15.36 -0.27
CA PRO A 79 -11.00 -15.09 0.66
C PRO A 79 -10.56 -14.60 2.04
N GLU A 80 -9.44 -15.15 2.56
CA GLU A 80 -8.87 -14.78 3.87
C GLU A 80 -8.29 -13.36 3.89
N LEU A 81 -7.95 -12.79 2.73
CA LEU A 81 -7.36 -11.45 2.59
C LEU A 81 -8.33 -10.45 1.96
N ALA A 82 -9.53 -10.88 1.59
CA ALA A 82 -10.50 -10.06 0.86
C ALA A 82 -10.90 -8.79 1.62
N ALA A 83 -10.92 -8.84 2.95
CA ALA A 83 -11.24 -7.71 3.83
C ALA A 83 -10.00 -6.97 4.36
N LEU A 84 -8.77 -7.38 4.00
CA LEU A 84 -7.55 -6.77 4.51
C LEU A 84 -7.44 -5.32 4.00
N PRO A 85 -7.33 -4.30 4.87
CA PRO A 85 -7.21 -2.91 4.45
C PRO A 85 -5.94 -2.65 3.63
N VAL A 86 -6.07 -1.96 2.50
CA VAL A 86 -4.95 -1.63 1.60
C VAL A 86 -4.91 -0.13 1.29
N ALA A 87 -3.79 0.50 1.62
CA ALA A 87 -3.43 1.84 1.15
C ALA A 87 -2.36 1.76 0.06
N VAL A 88 -2.50 2.59 -0.97
CA VAL A 88 -1.53 2.76 -2.06
C VAL A 88 -1.16 4.25 -2.13
N GLY A 89 0.14 4.57 -2.17
CA GLY A 89 0.58 5.96 -2.22
C GLY A 89 1.92 6.19 -2.90
N GLY A 90 2.26 7.47 -3.07
CA GLY A 90 3.45 7.95 -3.77
C GLY A 90 3.12 8.51 -5.15
N LYS A 91 4.10 8.49 -6.06
CA LYS A 91 3.97 8.98 -7.43
C LYS A 91 3.51 7.84 -8.36
N LEU A 92 2.19 7.63 -8.39
CA LEU A 92 1.57 6.46 -9.02
C LEU A 92 1.50 6.48 -10.55
N GLY A 93 1.71 7.64 -11.17
CA GLY A 93 1.63 7.86 -12.62
C GLY A 93 2.74 8.77 -13.15
N THR A 94 2.90 8.81 -14.47
CA THR A 94 3.87 9.69 -15.15
C THR A 94 3.25 10.95 -15.74
N ALA A 95 1.91 11.02 -15.82
CA ALA A 95 1.20 12.14 -16.45
C ALA A 95 0.86 13.22 -15.43
N ASP A 96 0.92 14.48 -15.87
CA ASP A 96 0.52 15.66 -15.08
C ASP A 96 -1.01 15.82 -14.96
N CYS A 97 -1.79 14.97 -15.65
CA CYS A 97 -3.24 14.96 -15.63
C CYS A 97 -3.75 14.20 -14.39
N SER A 98 -4.89 14.62 -13.83
CA SER A 98 -5.45 13.99 -12.64
C SER A 98 -5.65 12.49 -12.85
N GLY A 99 -4.89 11.68 -12.11
CA GLY A 99 -4.98 10.23 -12.09
C GLY A 99 -6.28 9.71 -11.48
N GLU A 100 -7.36 10.52 -11.46
CA GLU A 100 -8.61 10.22 -10.75
C GLU A 100 -9.28 8.97 -11.33
N ALA A 101 -9.31 8.82 -12.66
CA ALA A 101 -9.86 7.62 -13.29
C ALA A 101 -9.07 6.34 -12.94
N GLU A 102 -7.75 6.44 -12.77
CA GLU A 102 -6.92 5.31 -12.34
C GLU A 102 -7.03 5.07 -10.82
N ALA A 103 -7.21 6.12 -10.03
CA ALA A 103 -7.52 6.02 -8.61
C ALA A 103 -8.87 5.35 -8.38
N ASP A 104 -9.90 5.70 -9.16
CA ASP A 104 -11.22 5.08 -9.11
C ASP A 104 -11.17 3.61 -9.52
N ARG A 105 -10.33 3.23 -10.49
CA ARG A 105 -10.09 1.82 -10.82
C ARG A 105 -9.45 1.05 -9.67
N LEU A 106 -8.52 1.66 -8.93
CA LEU A 106 -7.93 1.04 -7.73
C LEU A 106 -8.99 0.87 -6.64
N ARG A 107 -9.78 1.91 -6.37
CA ARG A 107 -10.89 1.87 -5.39
C ARG A 107 -11.90 0.79 -5.75
N ALA A 108 -12.32 0.74 -7.02
CA ALA A 108 -13.25 -0.29 -7.52
C ALA A 108 -12.67 -1.71 -7.46
N ALA A 109 -11.34 -1.87 -7.51
CA ALA A 109 -10.68 -3.15 -7.30
C ALA A 109 -10.60 -3.54 -5.82
N GLY A 110 -11.01 -2.67 -4.90
CA GLY A 110 -11.01 -2.90 -3.46
C GLY A 110 -9.84 -2.25 -2.72
N CYS A 111 -9.18 -1.24 -3.29
CA CYS A 111 -8.20 -0.42 -2.56
C CYS A 111 -8.93 0.59 -1.67
N ASP A 112 -8.60 0.61 -0.38
CA ASP A 112 -9.34 1.40 0.61
C ASP A 112 -8.87 2.86 0.66
N ALA A 113 -7.58 3.10 0.38
CA ALA A 113 -7.02 4.44 0.26
C ALA A 113 -6.05 4.54 -0.93
N VAL A 114 -6.23 5.56 -1.77
CA VAL A 114 -5.30 5.94 -2.85
C VAL A 114 -4.81 7.35 -2.56
N LEU A 115 -3.51 7.47 -2.29
CA LEU A 115 -2.85 8.67 -1.76
C LEU A 115 -1.80 9.18 -2.76
N GLY A 116 -1.51 10.49 -2.70
CA GLY A 116 -0.44 11.13 -3.47
C GLY A 116 0.95 10.98 -2.84
N ASP A 117 1.85 11.91 -3.19
CA ASP A 117 3.23 12.00 -2.71
C ASP A 117 3.51 13.23 -1.81
N GLY A 118 2.46 13.93 -1.36
CA GLY A 118 2.57 15.14 -0.55
C GLY A 118 2.56 14.90 0.96
N ALA A 119 2.89 15.93 1.74
CA ALA A 119 2.84 15.85 3.21
C ALA A 119 1.41 15.60 3.75
N ALA A 120 0.39 16.12 3.07
CA ALA A 120 -1.02 15.87 3.42
C ALA A 120 -1.39 14.38 3.28
N ASP A 121 -0.72 13.64 2.39
CA ASP A 121 -0.96 12.21 2.17
C ASP A 121 -0.43 11.34 3.31
N LEU A 122 0.63 11.77 4.01
CA LEU A 122 1.09 11.10 5.23
C LEU A 122 0.09 11.22 6.37
N GLU A 123 -0.56 12.38 6.49
CA GLU A 123 -1.64 12.56 7.47
C GLU A 123 -2.86 11.71 7.09
N ALA A 124 -3.22 11.68 5.80
CA ALA A 124 -4.28 10.81 5.30
C ALA A 124 -3.99 9.33 5.55
N LEU A 125 -2.73 8.89 5.44
CA LEU A 125 -2.30 7.55 5.81
C LEU A 125 -2.52 7.28 7.31
N CYS A 126 -2.17 8.22 8.18
CA CYS A 126 -2.44 8.09 9.63
C CYS A 126 -3.94 7.95 9.91
N VAL A 127 -4.78 8.76 9.27
CA VAL A 127 -6.24 8.70 9.40
C VAL A 127 -6.78 7.35 8.93
N PHE A 128 -6.30 6.86 7.77
CA PHE A 128 -6.65 5.55 7.26
C PHE A 128 -6.31 4.42 8.24
N LEU A 129 -5.09 4.42 8.79
CA LEU A 129 -4.64 3.41 9.75
C LEU A 129 -5.43 3.47 11.06
N ALA A 130 -5.72 4.68 11.56
CA ALA A 130 -6.51 4.87 12.77
C ALA A 130 -7.94 4.32 12.60
N ALA A 131 -8.56 4.54 11.44
CA ALA A 131 -9.92 4.04 11.14
C ALA A 131 -10.01 2.51 11.07
N HIS A 132 -8.90 1.83 10.74
CA HIS A 132 -8.84 0.37 10.62
C HIS A 132 -8.20 -0.30 11.84
N ARG A 133 -7.95 0.47 12.91
CA ARG A 133 -7.44 -0.10 14.16
C ARG A 133 -8.55 -0.89 14.83
N VAL A 134 -8.45 -2.22 14.80
CA VAL A 134 -9.34 -3.07 15.60
C VAL A 134 -9.04 -2.79 17.07
N VAL A 135 -10.05 -2.25 17.78
CA VAL A 135 -9.98 -2.15 19.25
C VAL A 135 -10.17 -3.58 19.77
N ALA A 136 -9.12 -4.14 20.33
CA ALA A 136 -9.16 -5.42 21.04
C ALA A 136 -9.97 -5.31 22.34
#